data_AF-A0A6J4IKR3-F1
#
_entry.id   AF-A0A6J4IKR3-F1
#
_cell.length_a   1.000
_cell.length_b   1.000
_cell.length_c   1.000
_cell.angle_alpha   90.00
_cell.angle_beta   90.00
_cell.angle_gamma   90.00
#
_symmetry.space_group_name_H-M   'P 1'
#
loop_
_entity.id
_entity.type
_entity.pdbx_description
1 polymer ?
#
loop_
_entity_poly.entity_id
_entity_poly.type
_entity_poly.pdbx_seq_one_letter_code
_entity_poly.pdbx_strand_id
1 'polypeptide(L)' 'MKTITIVGGSVAGIRSAEALRRAGFDGHLVLVGDEAHRPYDRPPLSKAFLAGSVDEDAIGLVDEDDEV' A
#
# COMPACT_ATOMS: atom_id res chain seq x y z
N MET A 1 -5.85 -15.65 18.84
CA MET A 1 -5.65 -15.02 17.51
C MET A 1 -4.59 -13.94 17.66
N LYS A 2 -3.54 -13.91 16.82
CA LYS A 2 -2.52 -12.84 16.86
C LYS A 2 -2.89 -11.72 15.90
N THR A 3 -2.61 -10.48 16.29
CA THR A 3 -2.82 -9.29 15.45
C THR A 3 -1.50 -8.55 15.30
N ILE A 4 -1.17 -8.12 14.08
CA ILE A 4 -0.04 -7.23 13.81
C ILE A 4 -0.59 -5.94 13.19
N THR A 5 -0.24 -4.81 13.79
CA THR A 5 -0.58 -3.48 13.29
C THR A 5 0.65 -2.85 12.64
N ILE A 6 0.50 -2.43 11.38
CA ILE A 6 1.51 -1.74 10.59
C ILE A 6 1.08 -0.28 10.49
N VAL A 7 1.91 0.63 11.01
CA VAL A 7 1.67 2.07 10.94
C VAL A 7 2.46 2.65 9.78
N GLY A 8 1.76 3.13 8.76
CA GLY A 8 2.31 3.73 7.55
C GLY A 8 1.78 3.06 6.28
N GLY A 9 0.81 3.71 5.62
CA GLY A 9 0.23 3.30 4.33
C GLY A 9 1.10 3.62 3.11
N SER A 10 2.39 3.30 3.18
CA SER A 10 3.34 3.48 2.08
C SER A 10 3.83 2.12 1.54
N VAL A 11 4.70 2.15 0.53
CA VAL A 11 5.34 0.94 -0.02
C VAL A 11 5.94 0.04 1.07
N ALA A 12 6.57 0.61 2.10
CA ALA A 12 7.14 -0.19 3.19
C ALA A 12 6.07 -0.96 3.97
N GLY A 13 4.93 -0.32 4.26
CA GLY A 13 3.83 -0.94 4.98
C GLY A 13 3.15 -2.04 4.17
N ILE A 14 2.86 -1.77 2.89
CA ILE A 14 2.25 -2.75 1.98
C ILE A 14 3.15 -3.96 1.79
N ARG A 15 4.43 -3.75 1.47
CA ARG A 15 5.38 -4.86 1.29
C ARG A 15 5.59 -5.67 2.57
N SER A 16 5.48 -5.04 3.75
CA SER A 16 5.51 -5.75 5.04
C SER A 16 4.29 -6.64 5.22
N ALA A 17 3.08 -6.13 4.94
CA ALA A 17 1.84 -6.90 5.02
C ALA A 17 1.86 -8.10 4.07
N GLU A 18 2.25 -7.88 2.81
CA GLU A 18 2.41 -8.95 1.83
C GLU A 18 3.45 -9.99 2.25
N ALA A 19 4.59 -9.55 2.79
CA ALA A 19 5.65 -10.45 3.24
C ALA A 19 5.16 -11.33 4.41
N LEU A 20 4.39 -10.76 5.34
CA LEU A 20 3.76 -11.54 6.42
C LEU A 20 2.79 -12.59 5.86
N ARG A 21 1.95 -12.22 4.90
CA ARG A 21 1.04 -13.18 4.23
C ARG A 21 1.81 -14.29 3.50
N ARG A 22 2.84 -13.94 2.71
CA ARG A 22 3.70 -14.91 2.02
C ARG A 22 4.45 -15.84 3.00
N ALA A 23 4.79 -15.33 4.19
CA ALA A 23 5.43 -16.12 5.25
C ALA A 23 4.46 -17.02 6.04
N GLY A 24 3.17 -17.03 5.69
CA GLY A 24 2.16 -17.88 6.34
C GLY A 24 1.57 -17.28 7.61
N PHE A 25 1.70 -15.96 7.82
CA PHE A 25 0.97 -15.31 8.91
C PHE A 25 -0.54 -15.31 8.59
N ASP A 26 -1.27 -16.09 9.37
CA ASP A 26 -2.72 -16.31 9.29
C ASP A 26 -3.51 -15.44 10.26
N GLY A 27 -2.82 -14.67 11.11
CA GLY A 27 -3.44 -13.74 12.04
C GLY A 27 -4.04 -12.50 11.37
N HIS A 28 -4.59 -11.61 12.18
CA HIS A 28 -5.18 -10.36 11.69
C HIS A 28 -4.07 -9.34 11.38
N LEU A 29 -4.14 -8.69 10.22
CA LEU A 29 -3.25 -7.60 9.85
C LEU A 29 -4.07 -6.31 9.81
N VAL A 30 -3.54 -5.24 10.40
CA VAL A 30 -4.15 -3.91 10.36
C VAL A 30 -3.13 -2.95 9.78
N LEU A 31 -3.46 -2.29 8.68
CA LEU A 31 -2.65 -1.22 8.10
C LEU A 31 -3.29 0.14 8.49
N VAL A 32 -2.51 1.03 9.10
CA VAL A 32 -2.98 2.37 9.48
C VAL A 32 -2.23 3.40 8.64
N GLY A 33 -2.96 4.15 7.83
CA GLY A 33 -2.47 5.33 7.10
C GLY A 33 -3.12 6.61 7.63
N ASP A 34 -2.40 7.73 7.53
CA ASP A 34 -2.91 9.07 7.88
C ASP A 34 -3.50 9.80 6.65
N GLU A 35 -3.24 9.29 5.44
CA GLU A 35 -3.74 9.86 4.20
C GLU A 35 -5.08 9.24 3.82
N ALA A 36 -6.00 10.05 3.29
CA ALA A 36 -7.32 9.60 2.82
C ALA A 36 -7.25 8.81 1.49
N HIS A 37 -6.08 8.73 0.87
CA HIS A 37 -5.85 8.03 -0.37
C HIS A 37 -5.46 6.58 -0.09
N ARG A 38 -5.81 5.67 -1.02
CA ARG A 38 -5.25 4.31 -1.02
C ARG A 38 -3.72 4.37 -1.13
N PRO A 39 -2.98 3.38 -0.62
CA PRO A 39 -1.53 3.34 -0.76
C PRO A 39 -1.09 3.49 -2.22
N TYR A 40 -0.16 4.42 -2.48
CA TYR A 40 0.33 4.75 -3.82
C TYR A 40 1.85 4.95 -3.83
N ASP A 41 2.43 4.87 -5.02
CA ASP A 41 3.84 5.14 -5.27
C ASP A 41 4.11 6.64 -5.30
N ARG A 42 4.97 7.09 -4.39
CA ARG A 42 5.41 8.50 -4.31
C ARG A 42 6.39 8.91 -5.42
N PRO A 43 7.31 8.06 -5.93
CA PRO A 43 8.31 8.51 -6.92
C PRO A 43 7.74 9.13 -8.21
N PRO A 44 6.64 8.62 -8.80
CA PRO A 44 5.99 9.22 -9.97
C PRO A 44 5.44 10.63 -9.72
N LEU A 45 5.06 10.98 -8.49
CA LEU A 45 4.45 12.27 -8.13
C LEU A 45 5.35 13.49 -8.42
N SER A 46 6.66 13.29 -8.51
CA SER A 46 7.63 14.34 -8.87
C SER A 46 8.10 14.25 -10.32
N LYS A 47 7.58 13.29 -11.10
CA LYS A 47 8.06 12.95 -12.44
C LYS A 47 6.88 12.71 -13.39
N ALA A 48 6.62 11.46 -13.73
CA ALA A 48 5.64 11.07 -14.75
C ALA A 48 4.23 11.58 -14.44
N PHE A 49 3.81 11.52 -13.18
CA PHE A 49 2.48 12.00 -12.77
C PHE A 49 2.43 13.53 -12.85
N LEU A 50 3.46 14.22 -12.35
CA LEU A 50 3.56 15.68 -12.45
C LEU A 50 3.64 16.17 -13.91
N ALA A 51 4.25 15.36 -14.79
CA ALA A 51 4.32 15.62 -16.22
C ALA A 51 3.04 15.25 -16.98
N GLY A 52 2.04 14.66 -16.30
CA GLY A 52 0.77 14.24 -16.91
C GLY A 52 0.88 13.03 -17.83
N SER A 53 1.96 12.23 -17.74
CA SER A 53 2.16 11.05 -18.58
C SER A 53 1.61 9.76 -17.98
N VAL A 54 1.20 9.78 -16.72
CA VAL A 54 0.50 8.70 -16.00
C VAL A 54 -0.60 9.31 -15.14
N ASP A 55 -1.64 8.53 -14.86
CA ASP A 55 -2.80 8.91 -14.04
C ASP A 55 -2.73 8.30 -12.63
N GLU A 56 -3.81 8.47 -11.85
CA GLU A 56 -3.91 8.00 -10.47
C GLU A 56 -3.91 6.46 -10.38
N ASP A 57 -4.56 5.80 -11.33
CA ASP A 57 -4.63 4.33 -11.40
C ASP A 57 -3.23 3.72 -11.58
N ALA A 58 -2.39 4.36 -12.42
CA ALA A 58 -1.03 3.90 -12.70
C ALA A 58 -0.05 4.04 -11.52
N ILE A 59 -0.42 4.71 -10.43
CA ILE A 59 0.44 4.89 -9.25
C ILE A 59 -0.04 4.11 -8.02
N GLY A 60 -1.11 3.31 -8.12
CA GLY A 60 -1.59 2.47 -7.03
C GLY A 60 -0.58 1.40 -6.59
N LEU A 61 -0.46 1.16 -5.28
CA LEU A 61 0.36 0.07 -4.73
C LEU A 61 -0.41 -1.23 -4.48
N VAL A 62 -1.73 -1.15 -4.52
CA VAL A 62 -2.67 -2.26 -4.35
C VAL A 62 -3.67 -2.18 -5.49
N ASP A 63 -4.08 -3.34 -6.01
CA ASP A 63 -5.08 -3.36 -7.07
C ASP A 63 -6.43 -2.90 -6.51
N GLU A 64 -7.30 -2.35 -7.37
CA GLU A 64 -8.61 -1.85 -6.91
C GLU A 64 -9.46 -2.95 -6.25
N ASP A 65 -9.24 -4.20 -6.69
CA ASP A 65 -9.89 -5.44 -6.24
C ASP A 65 -9.26 -6.05 -4.96
N ASP A 66 -8.11 -5.55 -4.51
CA ASP A 66 -7.51 -5.98 -3.26
C ASP A 66 -8.26 -5.32 -2.10
N GLU A 67 -9.28 -6.02 -1.57
CA GLU A 67 -9.84 -5.71 -0.25
C GLU A 67 -8.76 -5.98 0.82
N VAL A 68 -8.07 -4.91 1.25
CA VAL A 68 -7.10 -4.93 2.35
C VAL A 68 -7.77 -4.83 3.72
#